data_AF-A0A563UFC0-F1
#
_entry.id   AF-A0A563UFC0-F1
#
_cell.length_a   1.000
_cell.length_b   1.000
_cell.length_c   1.000
_cell.angle_alpha   90.00
_cell.angle_beta   90.00
_cell.angle_gamma   90.00
#
_symmetry.space_group_name_H-M   'P 1'
#
loop_
_entity.id
_entity.type
_entity.pdbx_description
1 polymer ?
#
loop_
_entity_poly.entity_id
_entity_poly.type
_entity_poly.pdbx_seq_one_letter_code
_entity_poly.pdbx_strand_id
1 'polypeptide(L)'
;MQGCTDPSMVIDDSREVSNHNWSYINRVKFDVKIDDTSKPYNLYLNLRVGGTYKYSNIFILLKQTSANKKKVATTRYEFKLANADGEWLGSGSGNLYSYQLPLRTKYKFPVAGTYHFEIEQNMRDNPLHDVSDVGLRVEKAQ
;
A
#
# COMPACT_ATOMS: atom_id res chain seq x y z
N MET A 1 24.41 14.06 -1.83
CA MET A 1 23.98 12.69 -2.16
C MET A 1 22.98 12.80 -3.29
N GLN A 2 23.35 12.34 -4.49
CA GLN A 2 22.52 12.45 -5.68
C GLN A 2 21.31 11.52 -5.51
N GLY A 3 20.14 12.11 -5.27
CA GLY A 3 18.88 11.39 -5.22
C GLY A 3 18.56 10.87 -6.62
N CYS A 4 18.64 9.55 -6.80
CA CYS A 4 18.10 8.89 -7.97
C CYS A 4 16.59 9.08 -7.99
N THR A 5 16.09 10.06 -8.74
CA THR A 5 14.71 10.06 -9.19
C THR A 5 14.58 9.03 -10.30
N ASP A 6 14.10 7.84 -9.95
CA ASP A 6 13.68 6.85 -10.93
C ASP A 6 12.61 7.49 -11.84
N PRO A 7 12.88 7.68 -13.15
CA PRO A 7 11.95 8.37 -14.05
C PRO A 7 10.65 7.57 -14.29
N SER A 8 10.60 6.31 -13.86
CA SER A 8 9.39 5.49 -13.91
C SER A 8 8.48 5.71 -12.69
N MET A 9 9.01 6.25 -11.59
CA MET A 9 8.28 6.42 -10.33
C MET A 9 7.28 7.59 -10.42
N VAL A 10 6.02 7.31 -10.10
CA VAL A 10 4.95 8.32 -10.03
C VAL A 10 4.80 8.84 -8.60
N ILE A 11 4.68 7.93 -7.64
CA ILE A 11 4.72 8.22 -6.20
C ILE A 11 5.37 7.06 -5.44
N ASP A 12 5.97 7.37 -4.30
CA ASP A 12 6.42 6.40 -3.29
C ASP A 12 6.26 7.08 -1.92
N ASP A 13 5.03 7.11 -1.43
CA ASP A 13 4.63 7.85 -0.23
C ASP A 13 4.15 6.88 0.85
N SER A 14 4.58 7.11 2.09
CA SER A 14 4.13 6.38 3.28
C SER A 14 3.59 7.36 4.32
N ARG A 15 2.60 6.91 5.09
CA ARG A 15 2.00 7.65 6.20
C ARG A 15 2.14 6.83 7.47
N GLU A 16 2.61 7.48 8.53
CA GLU A 16 2.68 6.87 9.86
C GLU A 16 1.26 6.63 10.38
N VAL A 17 1.07 5.47 11.02
CA VAL A 17 -0.16 5.13 11.73
C VAL A 17 0.01 5.58 13.19
N SER A 18 -0.81 6.54 13.61
CA SER A 18 -0.74 7.11 14.96
C SER A 18 -0.83 6.04 16.05
N ASN A 19 0.11 6.08 17.00
CA ASN A 19 0.25 5.13 18.11
C ASN A 19 0.35 3.66 17.67
N HIS A 20 0.73 3.41 16.41
CA HIS A 20 0.73 2.11 15.76
C HIS A 20 -0.61 1.35 15.81
N ASN A 21 -1.72 2.08 15.91
CA ASN A 21 -3.05 1.51 16.10
C ASN A 21 -3.96 1.83 14.91
N TRP A 22 -4.03 0.91 13.95
CA TRP A 22 -4.74 1.13 12.70
C TRP A 22 -6.23 0.77 12.82
N SER A 23 -7.06 1.79 13.09
CA SER A 23 -8.52 1.62 13.11
C SER A 23 -9.14 1.68 11.71
N TYR A 24 -10.29 1.01 11.51
CA TYR A 24 -11.05 1.07 10.25
C TYR A 24 -11.38 2.50 9.79
N ILE A 25 -11.63 3.42 10.73
CA ILE A 25 -11.94 4.82 10.40
C ILE A 25 -10.71 5.60 9.91
N ASN A 26 -9.51 5.14 10.25
CA ASN A 26 -8.24 5.77 9.93
C ASN A 26 -7.71 5.25 8.58
N ARG A 27 -8.48 5.53 7.51
CA ARG A 27 -8.07 5.18 6.15
C ARG A 27 -6.89 6.04 5.70
N VAL A 28 -5.88 5.39 5.12
CA VAL A 28 -4.72 6.07 4.57
C VAL A 28 -5.00 6.45 3.11
N LYS A 29 -4.82 7.72 2.77
CA LYS A 29 -5.27 8.30 1.50
C LYS A 29 -4.11 8.79 0.66
N PHE A 30 -4.21 8.56 -0.65
CA PHE A 30 -3.21 8.98 -1.63
C PHE A 30 -3.89 9.51 -2.88
N ASP A 31 -3.35 10.61 -3.41
CA ASP A 31 -3.75 11.17 -4.69
C ASP A 31 -2.64 10.91 -5.70
N VAL A 32 -2.97 10.20 -6.78
CA VAL A 32 -2.00 9.78 -7.79
C VAL A 32 -2.38 10.37 -9.14
N LYS A 33 -1.52 11.24 -9.68
CA LYS A 33 -1.70 11.82 -11.01
C LYS A 33 -1.19 10.87 -12.09
N ILE A 34 -2.06 10.47 -13.02
CA ILE A 34 -1.71 9.65 -14.18
C ILE A 34 -1.83 10.49 -15.44
N ASP A 35 -0.68 10.78 -16.06
CA ASP A 35 -0.61 11.61 -17.28
C ASP A 35 -0.60 10.78 -18.58
N ASP A 36 -0.07 9.54 -18.57
CA ASP A 36 0.05 8.68 -19.77
C ASP A 36 -0.69 7.35 -19.59
N THR A 37 -1.90 7.24 -20.13
CA THR A 37 -2.71 6.01 -20.06
C THR A 37 -2.32 4.95 -21.08
N SER A 38 -1.42 5.25 -22.02
CA SER A 38 -0.95 4.27 -23.01
C SER A 38 -0.06 3.20 -22.37
N LYS A 39 0.57 3.56 -21.23
CA LYS A 39 1.52 2.72 -20.50
C LYS A 39 0.84 1.93 -19.38
N PRO A 40 1.33 0.71 -19.10
CA PRO A 40 0.97 -0.03 -17.90
C PRO A 40 1.73 0.51 -16.66
N TYR A 41 1.16 0.29 -15.47
CA TYR A 41 1.70 0.72 -14.19
C TYR A 41 1.70 -0.44 -13.18
N ASN A 42 2.67 -0.44 -12.27
CA ASN A 42 2.69 -1.30 -11.09
C ASN A 42 2.30 -0.49 -9.86
N LEU A 43 1.44 -1.07 -9.02
CA LEU A 43 0.99 -0.51 -7.76
C LEU A 43 1.41 -1.46 -6.64
N TYR A 44 2.05 -0.93 -5.60
CA TYR A 44 2.47 -1.68 -4.42
C TYR A 44 1.95 -1.03 -3.15
N LEU A 45 1.59 -1.87 -2.19
CA LEU A 45 1.41 -1.49 -0.80
C LEU A 45 2.78 -1.54 -0.12
N ASN A 46 3.23 -0.40 0.37
CA ASN A 46 4.33 -0.36 1.33
C ASN A 46 3.72 -0.53 2.72
N LEU A 47 4.20 -1.50 3.49
CA LEU A 47 3.69 -1.78 4.83
C LEU A 47 4.86 -1.93 5.79
N ARG A 48 4.76 -1.30 6.95
CA ARG A 48 5.70 -1.50 8.05
C ARG A 48 4.97 -1.91 9.31
N VAL A 49 5.39 -3.02 9.92
CA VAL A 49 4.83 -3.53 11.17
C VAL A 49 5.94 -3.70 12.21
N GLY A 50 5.59 -3.61 13.48
CA GLY A 50 6.48 -3.96 14.56
C GLY A 50 6.53 -5.47 14.80
N GLY A 51 7.55 -5.92 15.53
CA GLY A 51 7.72 -7.34 15.84
C GLY A 51 6.74 -7.90 16.87
N THR A 52 5.86 -7.07 17.44
CA THR A 52 4.74 -7.53 18.28
C THR A 52 3.43 -7.65 17.49
N TYR A 53 3.45 -7.37 16.18
CA TYR A 53 2.34 -7.68 15.28
C TYR A 53 2.00 -9.16 15.35
N LYS A 54 0.75 -9.48 15.71
CA LYS A 54 0.38 -10.83 16.14
C LYS A 54 -0.02 -11.80 15.03
N TYR A 55 -0.04 -11.35 13.77
CA TYR A 55 -0.52 -12.15 12.65
C TYR A 55 0.58 -12.42 11.63
N SER A 56 0.56 -13.62 11.05
CA SER A 56 1.46 -13.98 9.94
C SER A 56 0.96 -13.48 8.58
N ASN A 57 -0.20 -12.80 8.53
CA ASN A 57 -0.79 -12.24 7.33
C ASN A 57 -1.52 -10.92 7.62
N ILE A 58 -1.86 -10.20 6.56
CA ILE A 58 -2.71 -9.02 6.63
C ILE A 58 -3.73 -9.02 5.49
N PHE A 59 -4.96 -8.66 5.82
CA PHE A 59 -5.99 -8.32 4.85
C PHE A 59 -6.16 -6.81 4.76
N ILE A 60 -6.24 -6.29 3.54
CA ILE A 60 -6.47 -4.87 3.27
C ILE A 60 -7.54 -4.69 2.21
N LEU A 61 -8.24 -3.57 2.27
CA LEU A 61 -9.09 -3.08 1.20
C LEU A 61 -8.40 -1.90 0.52
N LEU A 62 -8.22 -2.00 -0.79
CA LEU A 62 -7.83 -0.88 -1.65
C LEU A 62 -9.08 -0.36 -2.34
N LYS A 63 -9.50 0.85 -1.99
CA LYS A 63 -10.54 1.58 -2.70
C LYS A 63 -9.89 2.57 -3.66
N GLN A 64 -10.24 2.45 -4.94
CA GLN A 64 -9.77 3.31 -6.03
C GLN A 64 -10.96 4.09 -6.60
N THR A 65 -10.88 5.41 -6.56
CA THR A 65 -11.82 6.31 -7.24
C THR A 65 -11.17 6.85 -8.51
N SER A 66 -11.84 6.68 -9.64
CA SER A 66 -11.35 7.14 -10.95
C SER A 66 -11.24 8.67 -11.03
N ALA A 67 -10.35 9.18 -11.87
CA ALA A 67 -10.14 10.63 -12.04
C ALA A 67 -11.40 11.43 -12.41
N ASN A 68 -12.32 10.84 -13.18
CA ASN A 68 -13.60 11.48 -13.52
C ASN A 68 -14.71 11.24 -12.46
N LYS A 69 -14.38 10.62 -11.32
CA LYS A 69 -15.27 10.23 -10.22
C LYS A 69 -16.45 9.33 -10.60
N LYS A 70 -16.48 8.77 -11.81
CA LYS A 70 -17.59 7.91 -12.29
C LYS A 70 -17.47 6.46 -11.85
N LYS A 71 -16.27 5.98 -11.52
CA LYS A 71 -16.01 4.61 -11.08
C LYS A 71 -15.34 4.58 -9.73
N VAL A 72 -15.88 3.77 -8.84
CA VAL A 72 -15.28 3.42 -7.55
C VAL A 72 -15.14 1.90 -7.53
N ALA A 73 -13.94 1.41 -7.29
CA ALA A 73 -13.66 -0.02 -7.19
C ALA A 73 -12.98 -0.31 -5.86
N THR A 74 -13.46 -1.32 -5.14
CA THR A 74 -12.83 -1.82 -3.92
C THR A 74 -12.31 -3.23 -4.19
N THR A 75 -11.04 -3.47 -3.88
CA THR A 75 -10.41 -4.78 -4.01
C THR A 75 -9.82 -5.20 -2.67
N ARG A 76 -10.13 -6.43 -2.23
CA ARG A 76 -9.56 -7.03 -1.03
C ARG A 76 -8.30 -7.80 -1.41
N TYR A 77 -7.23 -7.59 -0.66
CA TYR A 77 -5.98 -8.35 -0.79
C TYR A 77 -5.68 -9.06 0.52
N GLU A 78 -4.98 -10.17 0.39
CA GLU A 78 -4.34 -10.89 1.49
C GLU A 78 -2.85 -11.00 1.18
N PHE A 79 -2.02 -10.65 2.15
CA PHE A 79 -0.57 -10.82 2.05
C PHE A 79 -0.05 -11.61 3.22
N LYS A 80 0.81 -12.59 2.93
CA LYS A 80 1.61 -13.30 3.94
C LYS A 80 2.75 -12.39 4.38
N LEU A 81 2.88 -12.19 5.69
CA LEU A 81 3.93 -11.40 6.33
C LEU A 81 4.96 -12.27 7.05
N ALA A 82 4.58 -13.44 7.54
CA ALA A 82 5.50 -14.38 8.19
C ALA A 82 5.25 -15.82 7.77
N ASN A 83 6.28 -16.66 7.88
CA ASN A 83 6.20 -18.11 7.74
C ASN A 83 5.43 -18.76 8.92
N ALA A 84 5.12 -20.05 8.77
CA ALA A 84 4.34 -20.79 9.78
C ALA A 84 5.09 -20.98 11.11
N ASP A 85 6.41 -20.90 11.06
CA ASP A 85 7.33 -20.91 12.21
C ASP A 85 7.51 -19.52 12.85
N GLY A 86 6.89 -18.48 12.29
CA GLY A 86 6.94 -17.11 12.78
C GLY A 86 8.07 -16.25 12.19
N GLU A 87 8.88 -16.78 11.26
CA GLU A 87 9.91 -15.98 10.59
C GLU A 87 9.26 -14.92 9.67
N TRP A 88 9.58 -13.64 9.89
CA TRP A 88 9.09 -12.54 9.07
C TRP A 88 9.68 -12.56 7.66
N LEU A 89 8.84 -12.34 6.66
CA LEU A 89 9.22 -12.27 5.24
C LEU A 89 9.68 -10.87 4.81
N GLY A 90 9.48 -9.88 5.67
CA GLY A 90 9.86 -8.50 5.42
C GLY A 90 11.33 -8.25 5.73
N SER A 91 11.87 -7.18 5.16
CA SER A 91 13.22 -6.71 5.47
C SER A 91 13.19 -5.62 6.54
N GLY A 92 14.21 -5.51 7.36
CA GLY A 92 14.29 -4.45 8.37
C GLY A 92 15.42 -4.65 9.36
N SER A 93 15.50 -3.74 10.32
CA SER A 93 16.48 -3.78 11.41
C SER A 93 15.78 -3.55 12.74
N GLY A 94 16.22 -4.25 13.79
CA GLY A 94 15.59 -4.15 15.11
C GLY A 94 14.21 -4.79 15.13
N ASN A 95 13.22 -4.08 15.67
CA ASN A 95 11.86 -4.60 15.87
C ASN A 95 10.86 -4.15 14.79
N LEU A 96 11.32 -3.74 13.61
CA LEU A 96 10.44 -3.26 12.53
C LEU A 96 10.70 -4.05 11.25
N TYR A 97 9.62 -4.47 10.60
CA TYR A 97 9.63 -5.25 9.37
C TYR A 97 8.88 -4.49 8.27
N SER A 98 9.57 -4.26 7.15
CA SER A 98 9.06 -3.52 6.00
C SER A 98 8.79 -4.47 4.82
N TYR A 99 7.69 -4.22 4.13
CA TYR A 99 7.21 -5.00 3.00
C TYR A 99 6.85 -4.07 1.83
N GLN A 100 7.17 -4.51 0.61
CA GLN A 100 6.60 -3.95 -0.62
C GLN A 100 5.77 -5.05 -1.30
N LEU A 101 4.45 -4.93 -1.20
CA LEU A 101 3.50 -5.98 -1.55
C LEU A 101 2.75 -5.60 -2.83
N PRO A 102 2.73 -6.46 -3.87
CA PRO A 102 2.11 -6.11 -5.14
C PRO A 102 0.57 -6.03 -5.02
N LEU A 103 0.00 -4.86 -5.28
CA LEU A 103 -1.45 -4.66 -5.37
C LEU A 103 -1.93 -4.94 -6.80
N ARG A 104 -1.32 -4.30 -7.80
CA ARG A 104 -1.64 -4.54 -9.21
C ARG A 104 -0.37 -4.46 -10.05
N THR A 105 -0.22 -5.40 -10.96
CA THR A 105 0.90 -5.43 -11.90
C THR A 105 0.40 -5.15 -13.31
N LYS A 106 1.20 -4.41 -14.09
CA LYS A 106 0.90 -4.02 -15.47
C LYS A 106 -0.51 -3.43 -15.69
N TYR A 107 -1.03 -2.70 -14.71
CA TYR A 107 -2.36 -2.11 -14.75
C TYR A 107 -2.41 -0.90 -15.68
N LYS A 108 -3.35 -0.89 -16.63
CA LYS A 108 -3.59 0.27 -17.49
C LYS A 108 -4.73 1.12 -16.94
N PHE A 109 -4.42 2.37 -16.63
CA PHE A 109 -5.43 3.34 -16.21
C PHE A 109 -6.32 3.71 -17.41
N PRO A 110 -7.66 3.69 -17.26
CA PRO A 110 -8.56 3.90 -18.39
C PRO A 110 -8.65 5.37 -18.85
N VAL A 111 -8.35 6.33 -17.98
CA VAL A 111 -8.41 7.78 -18.28
C VAL A 111 -7.27 8.51 -17.56
N ALA A 112 -6.78 9.59 -18.15
CA ALA A 112 -5.78 10.44 -17.50
C ALA A 112 -6.43 11.27 -16.38
N GLY A 113 -5.62 11.71 -15.42
CA GLY A 113 -6.03 12.57 -14.30
C GLY A 113 -5.67 12.00 -12.93
N THR A 114 -6.21 12.61 -11.88
CA THR A 114 -5.89 12.27 -10.48
C THR A 114 -6.81 11.20 -9.94
N TYR A 115 -6.26 10.04 -9.61
CA TYR A 115 -6.95 8.95 -8.93
C TYR A 115 -6.82 9.10 -7.42
N HIS A 116 -7.91 8.83 -6.70
CA HIS A 116 -7.91 8.82 -5.24
C HIS A 116 -7.90 7.38 -4.75
N PHE A 117 -6.89 7.04 -3.96
CA PHE A 117 -6.76 5.74 -3.31
C PHE A 117 -7.00 5.88 -1.82
N GLU A 118 -7.79 4.96 -1.26
CA GLU A 118 -7.95 4.77 0.18
C GLU A 118 -7.52 3.34 0.50
N ILE A 119 -6.61 3.18 1.47
CA ILE A 119 -6.17 1.90 2.00
C ILE A 119 -6.76 1.75 3.41
N GLU A 120 -7.43 0.64 3.63
CA GLU A 120 -8.08 0.28 4.89
C GLU A 120 -7.64 -1.12 5.32
N GLN A 121 -7.42 -1.33 6.61
CA GLN A 121 -7.22 -2.67 7.16
C GLN A 121 -8.53 -3.46 7.18
N ASN A 122 -8.45 -4.78 6.92
CA ASN A 122 -9.60 -5.67 6.88
C ASN A 122 -9.36 -6.91 7.77
N MET A 123 -8.72 -6.71 8.91
CA MET A 123 -8.52 -7.74 9.94
C MET A 123 -9.75 -7.84 10.83
N ARG A 124 -9.75 -8.77 11.80
CA ARG A 124 -10.83 -8.86 12.81
C ARG A 124 -10.66 -7.83 13.94
N ASP A 125 -9.41 -7.50 14.25
CA ASP A 125 -9.05 -6.56 15.29
C ASP A 125 -9.19 -5.11 14.83
N ASN A 126 -9.77 -4.28 15.69
CA ASN A 126 -9.93 -2.86 15.46
C ASN A 126 -9.83 -2.08 16.79
N PRO A 127 -8.78 -1.28 17.01
CA PRO A 127 -7.68 -1.03 16.07
C PRO A 127 -6.78 -2.26 15.88
N LEU A 128 -6.19 -2.38 14.68
CA LEU A 128 -5.14 -3.34 14.40
C LEU A 128 -3.83 -2.81 14.97
N HIS A 129 -3.28 -3.50 15.96
CA HIS A 129 -2.10 -3.09 16.70
C HIS A 129 -0.79 -3.36 15.95
N ASP A 130 0.22 -2.56 16.28
CA ASP A 130 1.62 -2.66 15.85
C ASP A 130 1.83 -2.55 14.33
N VAL A 131 0.99 -1.74 13.67
CA VAL A 131 1.22 -1.27 12.30
C VAL A 131 1.85 0.12 12.40
N SER A 132 3.07 0.28 11.90
CA SER A 132 3.83 1.53 12.01
C SER A 132 3.55 2.47 10.84
N ASP A 133 3.61 1.97 9.61
CA ASP A 133 3.44 2.77 8.39
C ASP A 133 2.62 2.03 7.33
N VAL A 134 1.85 2.79 6.57
CA VAL A 134 1.14 2.32 5.39
C VAL A 134 1.39 3.29 4.24
N GLY A 135 1.79 2.76 3.10
CA GLY A 135 2.20 3.53 1.92
C GLY A 135 1.68 2.97 0.62
N LEU A 136 1.69 3.83 -0.40
CA LEU A 136 1.36 3.48 -1.77
C LEU A 136 2.53 3.88 -2.66
N ARG A 137 3.05 2.90 -3.40
CA ARG A 137 4.00 3.12 -4.48
C ARG A 137 3.33 2.87 -5.82
N VAL A 138 3.53 3.79 -6.75
CA VAL A 138 3.06 3.66 -8.13
C VAL A 138 4.21 3.99 -9.08
N GLU A 139 4.48 3.10 -10.01
CA GLU A 139 5.53 3.26 -11.03
C GLU A 139 5.03 2.79 -12.39
N LYS A 140 5.63 3.30 -13.47
CA LYS A 140 5.40 2.78 -14.82
C LYS A 140 5.97 1.36 -14.90
N ALA A 141 5.17 0.42 -15.38
CA ALA A 141 5.66 -0.93 -15.64
C ALA A 141 6.51 -0.89 -16.93
N GLN A 142 7.74 -1.40 -16.85
CA GLN A 142 8.64 -1.57 -17.99
C GLN A 142 8.02 -2.48 -19.07
#